data_AF-A0A0B2QYS6-F1
#
_entry.id   AF-A0A0B2QYS6-F1
#
_cell.length_a   1.000
_cell.length_b   1.000
_cell.length_c   1.000
_cell.angle_alpha   90.00
_cell.angle_beta   90.00
_cell.angle_gamma   90.00
#
_symmetry.space_group_name_H-M   'P 1'
#
loop_
_entity.id
_entity.type
_entity.pdbx_description
1 polymer ?
#
loop_
_entity_poly.entity_id
_entity_poly.type
_entity_poly.pdbx_seq_one_letter_code
_entity_poly.pdbx_strand_id
1 'polypeptide(L)'
;MDYEDLYTHLSTFMELCSTMGASDEDAKAVYLRAFPFSLVGKKKTWLQSHPNKSLNTWEEVEEKFIARFFPPSRFISAKSAIATFSQGSDEPL
;
A
#
# COMPACT_ATOMS: atom_id res chain seq x y z
N MET A 1 -8.55 -1.39 11.43
CA MET A 1 -9.11 -0.38 10.50
C MET A 1 -7.92 0.12 9.67
N ASP A 2 -7.16 -0.81 9.06
CA ASP A 2 -5.74 -0.56 8.75
C ASP A 2 -5.48 -0.56 7.22
N TYR A 3 -6.55 -0.65 6.45
CA TYR A 3 -6.52 -0.86 5.00
C TYR A 3 -6.61 0.44 4.20
N GLU A 4 -7.53 1.33 4.61
CA GLU A 4 -7.58 2.69 4.08
C GLU A 4 -6.23 3.37 4.30
N ASP A 5 -5.63 3.19 5.49
CA ASP A 5 -4.30 3.70 5.82
C ASP A 5 -3.20 3.26 4.84
N LEU A 6 -3.25 2.06 4.25
CA LEU A 6 -2.18 1.58 3.35
C LEU A 6 -2.27 2.20 1.94
N TYR A 7 -3.48 2.23 1.35
CA TYR A 7 -3.69 2.83 0.04
C TYR A 7 -3.60 4.36 0.11
N THR A 8 -4.14 4.95 1.17
CA THR A 8 -3.97 6.38 1.45
C THR A 8 -2.49 6.71 1.61
N HIS A 9 -1.72 5.93 2.37
CA HIS A 9 -0.26 6.13 2.49
C HIS A 9 0.45 6.08 1.14
N LEU A 10 0.16 5.06 0.30
CA LEU A 10 0.76 4.94 -1.04
C LEU A 10 0.39 6.13 -1.93
N SER A 11 -0.89 6.50 -1.99
CA SER A 11 -1.37 7.63 -2.78
C SER A 11 -0.72 8.94 -2.33
N THR A 12 -0.72 9.23 -1.03
CA THR A 12 -0.09 10.43 -0.47
C THR A 12 1.41 10.44 -0.71
N PHE A 13 2.08 9.29 -0.60
CA PHE A 13 3.51 9.19 -0.90
C PHE A 13 3.82 9.51 -2.37
N MET A 14 3.04 8.96 -3.32
CA MET A 14 3.21 9.25 -4.73
C MET A 14 2.95 10.73 -5.04
N GLU A 15 1.87 11.30 -4.50
CA GLU A 15 1.52 12.72 -4.65
C GLU A 15 2.63 13.63 -4.13
N LEU A 16 3.16 13.37 -2.93
CA LEU A 16 4.31 14.09 -2.37
C LEU A 16 5.52 14.00 -3.29
N CYS A 17 5.78 12.84 -3.88
CA CYS A 17 6.88 12.68 -4.81
C CYS A 17 6.66 13.43 -6.14
N SER A 18 5.42 13.51 -6.63
CA SER A 18 5.08 14.30 -7.82
C SER A 18 5.35 15.80 -7.62
N THR A 19 5.24 16.32 -6.39
CA THR A 19 5.58 17.72 -6.10
C THR A 19 7.07 18.04 -6.22
N MET A 20 7.95 17.03 -6.27
CA MET A 20 9.40 17.22 -6.36
C MET A 20 9.88 17.57 -7.77
N GLY A 21 8.99 17.64 -8.76
CA GLY A 21 9.31 18.07 -10.13
C GLY A 21 10.13 17.05 -10.94
N ALA A 22 10.09 15.77 -10.57
CA ALA A 22 10.71 14.70 -11.35
C ALA A 22 9.92 14.44 -12.64
N SER A 23 10.63 14.07 -13.72
CA SER A 23 9.98 13.53 -14.92
C SER A 23 9.28 12.20 -14.60
N ASP A 24 8.28 11.78 -15.38
CA ASP A 24 7.57 10.52 -15.15
C ASP A 24 8.51 9.30 -15.20
N GLU A 25 9.57 9.35 -16.00
CA GLU A 25 10.63 8.33 -16.07
C GLU A 25 11.52 8.33 -14.81
N ASP A 26 11.79 9.49 -14.22
CA ASP A 26 12.55 9.62 -12.98
C ASP A 26 11.71 9.35 -11.72
N ALA A 27 10.38 9.51 -11.81
CA ALA A 27 9.47 9.40 -10.68
C ALA A 27 9.59 8.04 -9.98
N LYS A 28 9.68 6.94 -10.75
CA LYS A 28 9.85 5.59 -10.19
C LYS A 28 11.17 5.43 -9.44
N ALA A 29 12.25 6.03 -9.94
CA ALA A 29 13.55 6.04 -9.26
C ALA A 29 13.53 6.92 -8.00
N VAL A 30 12.74 8.00 -7.99
CA VAL A 30 12.47 8.80 -6.78
C VAL A 30 11.67 7.97 -5.78
N TYR A 31 10.61 7.27 -6.21
CA TYR A 31 9.78 6.44 -5.34
C TYR A 31 10.62 5.34 -4.67
N LEU A 32 11.43 4.61 -5.43
CA LEU A 32 12.33 3.60 -4.90
C LEU A 32 13.28 4.12 -3.81
N ARG A 33 13.86 5.31 -4.02
CA ARG A 33 14.79 5.92 -3.06
C ARG A 33 14.08 6.48 -1.84
N ALA A 34 12.90 7.07 -2.01
CA ALA A 34 12.18 7.78 -0.96
C ALA A 34 11.28 6.87 -0.12
N PHE A 35 10.76 5.78 -0.68
CA PHE A 35 9.78 4.91 -0.03
C PHE A 35 10.26 4.30 1.29
N PRO A 36 11.53 3.84 1.46
CA PRO A 36 12.02 3.35 2.75
C PRO A 36 11.92 4.36 3.90
N PHE A 37 11.90 5.66 3.58
CA PHE A 37 11.79 6.75 4.55
C PHE A 37 10.34 7.03 4.96
N SER A 38 9.35 6.68 4.13
CA SER A 38 7.93 6.81 4.48
C SER A 38 7.44 5.69 5.39
N LEU A 39 8.17 4.57 5.46
CA LEU A 39 7.78 3.40 6.27
C LEU A 39 8.26 3.48 7.71
N VAL A 40 7.46 2.94 8.63
CA VAL A 40 7.77 2.79 10.05
C VAL A 40 7.56 1.36 10.54
N GLY A 41 8.23 1.01 11.64
CA GLY A 41 8.06 -0.28 12.34
C GLY A 41 8.22 -1.50 11.43
N LYS A 42 7.24 -2.42 11.51
CA LYS A 42 7.27 -3.72 10.81
C LYS A 42 7.32 -3.59 9.29
N LYS A 43 6.72 -2.54 8.71
CA LYS A 43 6.75 -2.26 7.26
C LYS A 43 8.18 -1.97 6.79
N LYS A 44 8.90 -1.11 7.53
CA LYS A 44 10.29 -0.75 7.25
C LYS A 44 11.25 -1.94 7.40
N THR A 45 11.12 -2.69 8.50
CA THR A 45 11.95 -3.89 8.74
C THR A 45 11.77 -4.94 7.65
N TRP A 46 10.53 -5.15 7.17
CA TRP A 46 10.25 -6.05 6.07
C TRP A 46 10.93 -5.60 4.77
N LEU A 47 10.82 -4.32 4.41
CA LEU A 47 11.45 -3.81 3.19
C LEU A 47 12.98 -4.01 3.25
N GLN A 48 13.60 -3.73 4.40
CA GLN A 48 15.04 -3.89 4.62
C GLN A 48 15.51 -5.36 4.68
N SER A 49 14.62 -6.31 4.98
CA SER A 49 14.97 -7.74 4.99
C SER A 49 15.17 -8.34 3.59
N HIS A 50 14.77 -7.62 2.55
CA HIS A 50 14.99 -8.06 1.18
C HIS A 50 16.45 -7.83 0.80
N PRO A 51 17.17 -8.86 0.31
CA PRO A 51 18.53 -8.66 -0.18
C PRO A 51 18.51 -7.61 -1.31
N ASN A 52 19.53 -6.74 -1.32
CA ASN A 52 19.73 -5.56 -2.21
C ASN A 52 19.54 -5.78 -3.72
N LYS A 53 19.17 -6.98 -4.18
CA LYS A 53 19.00 -7.36 -5.58
C LYS A 53 17.58 -7.86 -5.93
N SER A 54 16.65 -7.91 -4.98
CA SER A 54 15.33 -8.57 -5.17
C SER A 54 14.15 -7.62 -5.40
N LEU A 55 14.41 -6.31 -5.35
CA LEU A 55 13.45 -5.22 -5.49
C LEU A 55 14.16 -4.08 -6.24
N ASN A 56 14.20 -4.15 -7.56
CA ASN A 56 14.96 -3.19 -8.38
C ASN A 56 14.06 -2.20 -9.12
N THR A 57 12.76 -2.50 -9.23
CA THR A 57 11.77 -1.61 -9.84
C THR A 57 10.70 -1.20 -8.83
N TRP A 58 10.08 -0.05 -9.05
CA TRP A 58 8.99 0.42 -8.19
C TRP A 58 7.83 -0.56 -8.19
N GLU A 59 7.51 -1.13 -9.35
CA GLU A 59 6.42 -2.09 -9.54
C GLU A 59 6.62 -3.34 -8.69
N GLU A 60 7.84 -3.88 -8.62
CA GLU A 60 8.15 -5.03 -7.77
C GLU A 60 7.99 -4.71 -6.28
N VAL A 61 8.39 -3.50 -5.87
CA VAL A 61 8.25 -3.04 -4.48
C VAL A 61 6.78 -2.90 -4.12
N GLU A 62 6.01 -2.21 -4.98
CA GLU A 62 4.59 -1.97 -4.78
C GLU A 62 3.81 -3.29 -4.73
N GLU A 63 4.00 -4.18 -5.70
CA GLU A 63 3.32 -5.47 -5.76
C GLU A 63 3.59 -6.31 -4.51
N LYS A 64 4.86 -6.49 -4.13
CA LYS A 64 5.21 -7.31 -2.97
C LYS A 64 4.76 -6.66 -1.66
N PHE A 65 4.81 -5.33 -1.57
CA PHE A 65 4.36 -4.60 -0.39
C PHE A 65 2.85 -4.75 -0.19
N ILE A 66 2.07 -4.57 -1.26
CA ILE A 66 0.63 -4.81 -1.25
C ILE A 66 0.36 -6.28 -0.93
N ALA A 67 0.97 -7.24 -1.61
CA ALA A 67 0.75 -8.67 -1.32
C ALA A 67 1.05 -9.05 0.14
N ARG A 68 2.08 -8.44 0.74
CA ARG A 68 2.49 -8.72 2.13
C ARG A 68 1.56 -8.12 3.17
N PHE A 69 1.21 -6.85 3.01
CA PHE A 69 0.45 -6.08 4.01
C PHE A 69 -1.05 -6.01 3.71
N PHE A 70 -1.43 -6.41 2.50
CA PHE A 70 -2.80 -6.48 1.98
C PHE A 70 -3.08 -7.84 1.31
N PRO A 71 -3.04 -8.96 2.05
CA PRO A 71 -3.32 -10.26 1.45
C PRO A 71 -4.78 -10.32 0.94
N PRO A 72 -5.03 -10.84 -0.28
CA PRO A 72 -6.36 -10.92 -0.89
C PRO A 72 -7.43 -11.59 0.00
N SER A 73 -7.02 -12.50 0.89
CA SER A 73 -7.92 -13.21 1.82
C SER A 73 -8.70 -12.29 2.76
N ARG A 74 -8.17 -11.10 3.11
CA ARG A 74 -8.89 -10.14 3.97
C ARG A 74 -9.83 -9.22 3.17
N PHE A 75 -9.55 -9.01 1.89
CA PHE A 75 -10.48 -8.36 0.96
C PHE A 75 -11.69 -9.25 0.64
N ILE A 76 -11.48 -10.56 0.47
CA ILE A 76 -12.56 -11.55 0.34
C ILE A 76 -13.42 -11.59 1.61
N SER A 77 -12.81 -11.56 2.80
CA SER A 77 -13.57 -11.49 4.07
C SER A 77 -14.37 -10.19 4.20
N ALA A 78 -13.81 -9.04 3.80
CA ALA A 78 -14.54 -7.77 3.80
C ALA A 78 -15.72 -7.78 2.79
N LYS A 79 -15.51 -8.30 1.58
CA LYS A 79 -16.58 -8.49 0.60
C LYS A 79 -17.64 -9.50 1.06
N SER A 80 -17.24 -10.58 1.72
CA SER A 80 -18.18 -11.55 2.29
C SER A 80 -18.97 -10.93 3.45
N ALA A 81 -18.36 -10.10 4.29
CA ALA A 81 -19.06 -9.38 5.35
C ALA A 81 -20.08 -8.38 4.80
N ILE A 82 -19.75 -7.67 3.71
CA ILE A 82 -20.69 -6.77 3.01
C ILE A 82 -21.80 -7.59 2.30
N ALA A 83 -21.46 -8.71 1.66
CA ALA A 83 -22.44 -9.56 0.98
C ALA A 83 -23.35 -10.35 1.94
N THR A 84 -22.92 -10.54 3.19
CA THR A 84 -23.71 -11.19 4.26
C THR A 84 -24.36 -10.15 5.18
N PHE A 85 -24.20 -8.85 4.90
CA PHE A 85 -24.82 -7.79 5.67
C PHE A 85 -26.32 -7.72 5.33
N SER A 86 -27.16 -8.22 6.24
CA SER A 86 -28.59 -7.94 6.23
C SER A 86 -28.86 -6.74 7.13
N GLN A 87 -29.45 -5.68 6.57
CA GLN A 87 -29.97 -4.57 7.36
C GLN A 87 -30.97 -5.13 8.38
N GLY A 88 -30.68 -4.94 9.67
CA GLY A 88 -31.61 -5.34 10.72
C GLY A 88 -32.88 -4.50 10.62
N SER A 89 -34.04 -5.09 10.94
CA SER A 89 -35.37 -4.48 10.81
C SER A 89 -35.59 -3.16 11.58
N ASP A 90 -34.62 -2.72 12.39
CA ASP A 90 -34.69 -1.54 13.26
C ASP A 90 -33.74 -0.40 12.85
N GLU A 91 -33.05 -0.49 11.71
CA GLU A 91 -32.15 0.58 11.26
C GLU A 91 -32.89 1.53 10.28
N PRO A 92 -33.04 2.83 10.60
CA PRO A 92 -33.71 3.76 9.71
C PRO A 92 -32.86 4.00 8.44
N LEU A 93 -33.57 4.16 7.32
CA LEU A 93 -33.03 4.42 5.98
C LEU A 93 -32.20 5.70 5.91
#